data_AF-A0A7S2D9M9-F1
#
_entry.id   AF-A0A7S2D9M9-F1
#
_cell.length_a   1.000
_cell.length_b   1.000
_cell.length_c   1.000
_cell.angle_alpha   90.00
_cell.angle_beta   90.00
_cell.angle_gamma   90.00
#
_symmetry.space_group_name_H-M   'P 1'
#
loop_
_entity.id
_entity.type
_entity.pdbx_description
1 polymer ?
#
loop_
_entity_poly.entity_id
_entity_poly.type
_entity_poly.pdbx_seq_one_letter_code
_entity_poly.pdbx_strand_id
1 'polypeptide(L)'
;AELAQLHQVHLFLTLECPAGPAHTHTLHTDPFFRERCRKAMQRGVHISRLQQSVGRQLTYLHAGIEMEFVEPRTGYSLDFAVPASRLAVEVDGPSHFMRGNRGEHV
;
A
#
# COMPACT_ATOMS: atom_id res chain seq x y z
N ALA A 1 8.68 12.79 16.71
CA ALA A 1 8.53 11.56 15.92
C ALA A 1 8.20 11.98 14.50
N GLU A 2 9.05 11.57 13.55
CA GLU A 2 8.83 11.84 12.12
C GLU A 2 7.90 10.76 11.58
N LEU A 3 6.91 11.17 10.77
CA LEU A 3 6.00 10.24 10.12
C LEU A 3 6.63 9.81 8.80
N ALA A 4 6.92 8.52 8.66
CA ALA A 4 7.36 7.94 7.41
C ALA A 4 6.20 7.19 6.76
N GLN A 5 5.91 7.51 5.50
CA GLN A 5 4.92 6.81 4.69
C GLN A 5 5.47 5.44 4.29
N LEU A 6 4.74 4.37 4.61
CA LEU A 6 5.06 3.04 4.12
C LEU A 6 4.34 2.79 2.80
N HIS A 7 5.09 2.74 1.71
CA HIS A 7 4.51 2.39 0.41
C HIS A 7 4.18 0.88 0.38
N GLN A 8 2.96 0.50 -0.01
CA GLN A 8 2.55 -0.91 -0.06
C GLN A 8 3.45 -1.77 -0.96
N VAL A 9 3.91 -1.22 -2.09
CA VAL A 9 4.91 -1.88 -2.97
C VAL A 9 6.23 -2.12 -2.26
N HIS A 10 6.68 -1.19 -1.42
CA HIS A 10 7.88 -1.38 -0.61
C HIS A 10 7.65 -2.49 0.41
N LEU A 11 6.54 -2.45 1.15
CA LEU A 11 6.12 -3.52 2.07
C LEU A 11 6.10 -4.88 1.39
N PHE A 12 5.51 -5.01 0.20
CA PHE A 12 5.48 -6.27 -0.56
C PHE A 12 6.89 -6.72 -0.97
N LEU A 13 7.68 -5.86 -1.62
CA LEU A 13 9.04 -6.21 -2.05
C LEU A 13 9.89 -6.67 -0.87
N THR A 14 9.67 -6.05 0.28
CA THR A 14 10.43 -6.27 1.49
C THR A 14 9.92 -7.51 2.26
N LEU A 15 8.61 -7.81 2.24
CA LEU A 15 8.02 -8.98 2.91
C LEU A 15 7.96 -10.26 2.05
N GLU A 16 7.93 -10.15 0.73
CA GLU A 16 7.63 -11.27 -0.18
C GLU A 16 8.73 -11.51 -1.24
N CYS A 17 9.66 -10.56 -1.43
CA CYS A 17 10.76 -10.71 -2.39
C CYS A 17 12.12 -10.90 -1.64
N PRO A 18 12.76 -12.08 -1.70
CA PRO A 18 14.00 -12.36 -0.97
C PRO A 18 15.23 -11.53 -1.40
N ALA A 19 15.13 -10.83 -2.55
CA ALA A 19 16.23 -10.10 -3.20
C ALA A 19 16.07 -8.56 -3.11
N GLY A 20 15.25 -8.06 -2.19
CA GLY A 20 15.04 -6.62 -2.00
C GLY A 20 16.33 -5.84 -1.70
N PRO A 21 16.38 -4.53 -2.03
CA PRO A 21 17.60 -3.73 -1.92
C PRO A 21 18.12 -3.70 -0.48
N ALA A 22 19.45 -3.80 -0.33
CA ALA A 22 20.21 -3.95 0.91
C ALA A 22 20.04 -2.83 1.97
N HIS A 23 19.08 -1.92 1.81
CA HIS A 23 18.90 -0.70 2.62
C HIS A 23 17.56 -0.62 3.35
N THR A 24 16.74 -1.67 3.36
CA THR A 24 15.52 -1.67 4.16
C THR A 24 15.83 -2.18 5.56
N HIS A 25 15.89 -1.30 6.55
CA HIS A 25 16.09 -1.70 7.94
C HIS A 25 14.88 -2.52 8.45
N THR A 26 15.17 -3.77 8.81
CA THR A 26 14.66 -4.58 9.95
C THR A 26 13.17 -4.89 10.12
N LEU A 27 12.22 -4.19 9.50
CA LEU A 27 10.78 -4.43 9.78
C LEU A 27 10.21 -5.72 9.17
N HIS A 28 10.77 -6.19 8.07
CA HIS A 28 10.29 -7.35 7.30
C HIS A 28 10.99 -8.65 7.64
N THR A 29 12.09 -8.59 8.39
CA THR A 29 12.78 -9.76 8.91
C THR A 29 12.13 -10.29 10.17
N ASP A 30 11.28 -9.50 10.85
CA ASP A 30 10.51 -9.94 12.02
C ASP A 30 9.37 -10.91 11.59
N PRO A 31 9.44 -12.20 11.98
CA PRO A 31 8.42 -13.19 11.64
C PRO A 31 7.04 -12.83 12.18
N PHE A 32 6.97 -12.14 13.32
CA PHE A 32 5.71 -11.71 13.92
C PHE A 32 5.08 -10.55 13.15
N PHE A 33 5.89 -9.59 12.70
CA PHE A 33 5.44 -8.52 11.80
C PHE A 33 4.89 -9.09 10.49
N ARG A 34 5.64 -10.00 9.84
CA ARG A 34 5.20 -10.69 8.61
C ARG A 34 3.85 -11.39 8.79
N GLU A 35 3.70 -12.14 9.89
CA GLU A 35 2.47 -12.89 10.13
C GLU A 35 1.27 -11.98 10.42
N ARG A 36 1.46 -10.85 11.10
CA ARG A 36 0.40 -9.84 11.25
C ARG A 36 -0.02 -9.23 9.92
N CYS A 37 0.95 -8.90 9.05
CA CYS A 37 0.65 -8.40 7.71
C CYS A 37 -0.12 -9.44 6.89
N ARG A 38 0.31 -10.71 6.91
CA ARG A 38 -0.40 -11.81 6.23
C ARG A 38 -1.84 -11.97 6.73
N LYS A 39 -2.04 -11.99 8.04
CA LYS A 39 -3.40 -12.07 8.64
C LYS A 39 -4.25 -10.86 8.30
N ALA A 40 -3.66 -9.66 8.22
CA ALA A 40 -4.38 -8.47 7.80
C ALA A 40 -4.83 -8.57 6.34
N MET A 41 -3.96 -9.05 5.44
CA MET A 41 -4.30 -9.27 4.02
C MET A 41 -5.39 -10.34 3.82
N GLN A 42 -5.49 -11.34 4.72
CA GLN A 42 -6.52 -12.39 4.66
C GLN A 42 -7.92 -11.92 5.11
N ARG A 43 -8.04 -10.77 5.77
CA ARG A 43 -9.33 -10.28 6.33
C ARG A 43 -10.27 -9.67 5.29
N GLY A 44 -9.93 -9.74 4.01
CA GLY A 44 -10.68 -9.11 2.92
C GLY A 44 -10.41 -7.61 2.83
N VAL A 45 -10.77 -7.02 1.69
CA VAL A 45 -10.57 -5.60 1.43
C VAL A 45 -11.70 -4.79 2.07
N HIS A 46 -11.34 -3.92 3.02
CA HIS A 46 -12.27 -2.93 3.58
C HIS A 46 -11.90 -1.55 3.05
N ILE A 47 -12.60 -1.12 2.00
CA ILE A 47 -12.41 0.19 1.37
C ILE A 47 -12.68 1.29 2.41
N SER A 48 -11.70 2.16 2.62
CA SER A 48 -11.81 3.22 3.63
C SER A 48 -12.83 4.29 3.20
N ARG A 49 -13.45 4.99 4.17
CA ARG A 49 -14.33 6.14 3.86
C ARG A 49 -13.61 7.23 3.06
N LEU A 50 -12.31 7.40 3.30
CA LEU A 50 -11.47 8.35 2.57
C LEU A 50 -11.35 7.94 1.10
N GLN A 51 -10.98 6.68 0.85
CA GLN A 51 -10.87 6.12 -0.49
C GLN A 51 -12.21 6.19 -1.23
N GLN A 52 -13.34 5.83 -0.60
CA GLN A 52 -14.67 6.02 -1.19
C GLN A 52 -14.96 7.48 -1.56
N SER A 53 -14.56 8.43 -0.70
CA SER A 53 -14.76 9.85 -0.98
C SER A 53 -13.92 10.33 -2.16
N VAL A 54 -12.65 9.90 -2.25
CA VAL A 54 -11.77 10.18 -3.38
C VAL A 54 -12.30 9.55 -4.65
N GLY A 55 -12.69 8.27 -4.61
CA GLY A 55 -13.25 7.52 -5.73
C GLY A 55 -14.46 8.21 -6.35
N ARG A 56 -15.40 8.71 -5.53
CA ARG A 56 -16.55 9.48 -6.03
C ARG A 56 -16.16 10.71 -6.83
N GLN A 57 -15.10 11.43 -6.41
CA GLN A 57 -14.62 12.59 -7.15
C GLN A 57 -13.89 12.18 -8.42
N LEU A 58 -13.09 11.12 -8.37
CA LEU A 58 -12.36 10.63 -9.54
C LEU A 58 -13.30 10.09 -10.63
N THR A 59 -14.34 9.34 -10.27
CA THR A 59 -15.34 8.84 -11.22
C THR A 59 -16.11 9.99 -11.89
N TYR A 60 -16.31 11.11 -11.19
CA TYR A 60 -16.87 12.31 -11.79
C TYR A 60 -15.92 12.95 -12.82
N LEU A 61 -14.62 12.94 -12.56
CA LEU A 61 -13.60 13.53 -13.43
C LEU A 61 -13.21 12.65 -14.61
N HIS A 62 -13.32 11.31 -14.48
CA HIS A 62 -12.85 10.39 -15.49
C HIS A 62 -13.71 9.10 -15.55
N ALA A 63 -14.49 8.93 -16.62
CA ALA A 63 -15.41 7.81 -16.79
C ALA A 63 -14.72 6.42 -16.92
N GLY A 64 -13.43 6.40 -17.27
CA GLY A 64 -12.64 5.16 -17.41
C GLY A 64 -11.85 4.76 -16.16
N ILE A 65 -12.19 5.31 -14.99
CA ILE A 65 -11.52 4.92 -13.75
C ILE A 65 -12.16 3.66 -13.15
N GLU A 66 -11.31 2.70 -12.82
CA GLU A 66 -11.65 1.44 -12.18
C GLU A 66 -11.18 1.49 -10.72
N MET A 67 -12.04 1.07 -9.80
CA MET A 67 -11.76 1.02 -8.36
C MET A 67 -11.39 -0.40 -7.95
N GLU A 68 -10.46 -0.56 -7.01
CA GLU A 68 -9.93 -1.87 -6.59
C GLU A 68 -9.43 -2.69 -7.81
N PHE A 69 -8.68 -2.03 -8.69
CA PHE A 69 -8.20 -2.65 -9.91
C PHE A 69 -7.02 -3.57 -9.60
N VAL A 70 -7.19 -4.86 -9.89
CA VAL A 70 -6.11 -5.85 -9.79
C VAL A 70 -5.35 -5.89 -11.11
N GLU A 71 -4.11 -5.43 -11.11
CA GLU A 71 -3.27 -5.41 -12.30
C GLU A 71 -2.97 -6.85 -12.78
N PRO A 72 -3.36 -7.23 -14.02
CA PRO A 72 -3.34 -8.63 -14.44
C PRO A 72 -1.96 -9.30 -14.50
N ARG A 73 -0.88 -8.54 -14.67
CA ARG A 73 0.47 -9.10 -14.87
C ARG A 73 1.18 -9.40 -13.55
N THR A 74 0.90 -8.61 -12.53
CA THR A 74 1.57 -8.62 -11.23
C THR A 74 0.65 -9.10 -10.11
N GLY A 75 -0.67 -9.01 -10.30
CA GLY A 75 -1.66 -9.27 -9.27
C GLY A 75 -1.74 -8.17 -8.21
N TYR A 76 -1.11 -7.01 -8.42
CA TYR A 76 -1.19 -5.90 -7.48
C TYR A 76 -2.58 -5.29 -7.49
N SER A 77 -3.15 -5.11 -6.30
CA SER A 77 -4.33 -4.29 -6.12
C SER A 77 -3.92 -2.82 -6.14
N LEU A 78 -4.64 -2.03 -6.94
CA LEU A 78 -4.57 -0.58 -6.97
C LEU A 78 -5.92 -0.04 -6.49
N ASP A 79 -5.92 0.94 -5.61
CA ASP A 79 -7.15 1.60 -5.13
C ASP A 79 -7.94 2.15 -6.32
N PHE A 80 -7.24 2.79 -7.27
CA PHE A 80 -7.80 3.26 -8.53
C PHE A 80 -6.84 3.16 -9.71
N ALA A 81 -7.36 2.80 -10.88
CA ALA A 81 -6.59 2.79 -12.13
C ALA A 81 -7.40 3.31 -13.31
N VAL A 82 -6.72 3.91 -14.28
CA VAL A 82 -7.23 4.14 -15.63
C VAL A 82 -6.31 3.35 -16.59
N PRO A 83 -6.62 2.08 -16.88
CA PRO A 83 -5.68 1.21 -17.59
C PRO A 83 -5.27 1.73 -18.96
N ALA A 84 -6.21 2.34 -19.69
CA ALA A 84 -5.98 2.89 -21.03
C ALA A 84 -4.91 4.00 -21.06
N SER A 85 -4.78 4.79 -19.98
CA SER A 85 -3.81 5.87 -19.87
C SER A 85 -2.62 5.53 -18.97
N ARG A 86 -2.57 4.31 -18.42
CA ARG A 86 -1.53 3.86 -17.48
C ARG A 86 -1.40 4.77 -16.26
N LEU A 87 -2.52 5.32 -15.80
CA LEU A 87 -2.61 6.12 -14.59
C LEU A 87 -3.12 5.26 -13.43
N ALA A 88 -2.54 5.45 -12.24
CA ALA A 88 -2.99 4.85 -10.99
C ALA A 88 -3.04 5.92 -9.89
N VAL A 89 -3.95 5.77 -8.94
CA VAL A 89 -4.11 6.69 -7.79
C VAL A 89 -4.30 5.88 -6.52
N GLU A 90 -3.33 5.93 -5.60
CA GLU A 90 -3.46 5.31 -4.28
C GLU A 90 -3.84 6.34 -3.22
N VAL A 91 -4.74 5.93 -2.32
CA VAL A 91 -5.28 6.76 -1.27
C VAL A 91 -4.64 6.40 0.06
N ASP A 92 -3.65 7.20 0.44
CA ASP A 92 -2.97 7.01 1.71
C ASP A 92 -3.70 7.64 2.89
N GLY A 93 -4.32 6.77 3.71
CA GLY A 93 -4.94 7.17 4.96
C GLY A 93 -3.92 7.44 6.07
N PRO A 94 -4.32 8.12 7.17
CA PRO A 94 -3.43 8.42 8.30
C PRO A 94 -2.77 7.19 8.94
N SER A 95 -3.35 6.00 8.76
CA SER A 95 -2.81 4.72 9.22
C SER A 95 -1.64 4.20 8.39
N HIS A 96 -1.35 4.76 7.22
CA HIS A 96 -0.21 4.36 6.36
C HIS A 96 1.12 5.00 6.80
N PHE A 97 1.08 5.84 7.82
CA PHE A 97 2.26 6.45 8.40
C PHE A 97 2.69 5.70 9.66
N MET A 98 3.94 5.27 9.71
CA MET A 98 4.56 4.85 10.97
C MET A 98 5.20 6.05 11.65
N ARG A 99 5.06 6.11 12.97
CA ARG A 99 5.88 6.98 13.80
C ARG A 99 7.24 6.34 14.02
N GLY A 100 8.30 6.96 13.51
CA GLY A 100 9.66 6.66 13.93
C GLY A 100 9.94 7.25 15.31
N ASN A 101 10.37 6.41 16.27
CA ASN A 101 10.98 6.89 17.50
C ASN A 101 12.46 7.23 17.21
N ARG A 102 12.85 8.49 17.38
CA ARG A 102 14.28 8.84 17.43
C ARG A 102 14.81 8.33 18.77
N GLY A 103 15.49 7.19 18.77
CA GLY A 103 16.00 6.61 20.01
C GLY A 103 16.89 5.40 19.89
N GLU A 104 16.84 4.63 18.80
CA GLU A 104 17.76 3.50 18.64
C GLU A 104 18.45 3.61 17.28
N HIS A 105 19.78 3.61 17.35
CA HIS A 105 20.69 3.76 16.23
C HIS A 105 20.41 2.70 15.16
N VAL A 106 20.41 3.19 13.92
CA VAL A 106 20.51 2.47 12.64
C VAL A 106 21.66 1.47 12.68
#